data_AF-A0A3L7XBJ1-F1
#
_entry.id   AF-A0A3L7XBJ1-F1
#
_cell.length_a   1.000
_cell.length_b   1.000
_cell.length_c   1.000
_cell.angle_alpha   90.00
_cell.angle_beta   90.00
_cell.angle_gamma   90.00
#
_symmetry.space_group_name_H-M   'P 1'
#
loop_
_entity.id
_entity.type
_entity.pdbx_description
1 polymer ?
#
loop_
_entity_poly.entity_id
_entity_poly.type
_entity_poly.pdbx_seq_one_letter_code
_entity_poly.pdbx_strand_id
1 'polypeptide(L)'
;TREHTDEAFTAGVLHNIGRLAMDQHRPDDLRHCIEVAQTRGWTIAQAERQVLGYTDAEVGGALALHWNFPPDLADAVARHNLDPNALPDPASLAAYVMRARLFARASGLTDGVEQPSTDAAATEWGVPPISRSLAQTGGIAGIAERVAAFVESAVARA
;
A
#
# COMPACT_ATOMS: atom_id res chain seq x y z
N THR A 1 -8.76 -1.94 -18.19
CA THR A 1 -8.27 -1.95 -19.58
C THR A 1 -6.75 -2.06 -19.59
N ARG A 2 -6.10 -2.39 -20.71
CA ARG A 2 -4.62 -2.33 -20.85
C ARG A 2 -4.04 -0.93 -20.59
N GLU A 3 -4.90 0.07 -20.48
CA GLU A 3 -4.56 1.50 -20.36
C GLU A 3 -3.97 1.92 -19.01
N HIS A 4 -3.97 1.06 -17.99
CA HIS A 4 -3.40 1.40 -16.67
C HIS A 4 -2.40 0.38 -16.14
N THR A 5 -1.89 -0.56 -16.95
CA THR A 5 -1.06 -1.64 -16.42
C THR A 5 0.27 -1.13 -15.86
N ASP A 6 0.93 -0.22 -16.57
CA ASP A 6 2.22 0.34 -16.14
C ASP A 6 2.00 1.34 -14.99
N GLU A 7 0.96 2.17 -15.07
CA GLU A 7 0.59 3.10 -14.00
C GLU A 7 0.18 2.38 -12.72
N ALA A 8 -0.54 1.26 -12.80
CA ALA A 8 -0.92 0.43 -11.64
C ALA A 8 0.29 -0.20 -10.98
N PHE A 9 1.26 -0.66 -11.77
CA PHE A 9 2.52 -1.15 -11.23
C PHE A 9 3.27 -0.02 -10.50
N THR A 10 3.45 1.14 -11.14
CA THR A 10 4.14 2.28 -10.54
C THR A 10 3.41 2.78 -9.29
N ALA A 11 2.09 2.94 -9.34
CA ALA A 11 1.29 3.35 -8.18
C ALA A 11 1.39 2.33 -7.04
N GLY A 12 1.36 1.02 -7.35
CA GLY A 12 1.57 -0.04 -6.36
C GLY A 12 2.96 0.00 -5.70
N VAL A 13 4.01 0.37 -6.44
CA VAL A 13 5.36 0.56 -5.85
C VAL A 13 5.42 1.84 -5.01
N LEU A 14 4.81 2.93 -5.48
CA LEU A 14 4.93 4.25 -4.86
C LEU A 14 3.91 4.53 -3.75
N HIS A 15 2.87 3.71 -3.57
CA HIS A 15 1.76 4.05 -2.67
C HIS A 15 2.20 4.39 -1.24
N ASN A 16 3.23 3.72 -0.72
CA ASN A 16 3.77 3.96 0.62
C ASN A 16 5.00 4.88 0.65
N ILE A 17 5.27 5.66 -0.40
CA ILE A 17 6.45 6.54 -0.44
C ILE A 17 6.42 7.62 0.66
N GLY A 18 5.22 8.07 1.06
CA GLY A 18 5.08 9.05 2.14
C GLY A 18 5.54 8.52 3.50
N ARG A 19 5.34 7.22 3.77
CA ARG A 19 5.84 6.54 4.96
C ARG A 19 7.36 6.62 5.02
N LEU A 20 8.02 6.30 3.90
CA LEU A 20 9.47 6.35 3.78
C LEU A 20 9.99 7.79 3.96
N ALA A 21 9.34 8.77 3.35
CA ALA A 21 9.71 10.17 3.51
C ALA A 21 9.58 10.64 4.97
N MET A 22 8.51 10.22 5.66
CA MET A 22 8.31 10.52 7.08
C MET A 22 9.34 9.82 7.97
N ASP A 23 9.67 8.56 7.70
CA ASP A 23 10.71 7.82 8.43
C ASP A 23 12.09 8.49 8.31
N GLN A 24 12.45 8.99 7.13
CA GLN A 24 13.74 9.66 6.92
C GLN A 24 13.83 11.05 7.55
N HIS A 25 12.73 11.81 7.59
CA HIS A 25 12.75 13.20 8.06
C HIS A 25 12.20 13.41 9.47
N ARG A 26 11.35 12.49 9.95
CA ARG A 26 10.60 12.60 11.20
C ARG A 26 10.50 11.22 11.90
N PRO A 27 11.61 10.48 12.10
CA PRO A 27 11.56 9.10 12.62
C PRO A 27 10.97 9.02 14.03
N ASP A 28 11.26 10.00 14.89
CA ASP A 28 10.75 10.03 16.27
C ASP A 28 9.24 10.28 16.33
N ASP A 29 8.76 11.19 15.50
CA ASP A 29 7.34 11.50 15.35
C ASP A 29 6.58 10.29 14.79
N LEU A 30 7.14 9.62 13.77
CA LEU A 30 6.56 8.41 13.20
C LEU A 30 6.49 7.28 14.25
N ARG A 31 7.58 7.06 15.00
CA ARG A 31 7.60 6.10 16.11
C ARG A 31 6.54 6.42 17.17
N HIS A 32 6.39 7.69 17.53
CA HIS A 32 5.34 8.10 18.45
C HIS A 32 3.93 7.82 17.89
N CYS A 33 3.69 8.06 16.59
CA CYS A 33 2.43 7.71 15.95
C CYS A 33 2.14 6.20 16.04
N ILE A 34 3.16 5.35 15.85
CA ILE A 34 3.02 3.89 15.97
C ILE A 34 2.65 3.50 17.40
N GLU A 35 3.33 4.05 18.41
CA GLU A 35 3.03 3.81 19.82
C GLU A 35 1.60 4.24 20.19
N VAL A 36 1.16 5.41 19.70
CA VAL A 36 -0.20 5.92 19.89
C VAL A 36 -1.22 5.01 19.22
N ALA A 37 -0.96 4.57 17.99
CA ALA A 37 -1.84 3.66 17.25
C ALA A 37 -2.06 2.36 18.03
N GLN A 38 -0.97 1.74 18.51
CA GLN A 38 -1.00 0.52 19.31
C GLN A 38 -1.74 0.71 20.64
N THR A 39 -1.43 1.78 21.36
CA THR A 39 -2.00 2.06 22.69
C THR A 39 -3.51 2.33 22.62
N ARG A 40 -3.97 2.98 21.56
CA ARG A 40 -5.37 3.38 21.39
C ARG A 40 -6.20 2.40 20.56
N GLY A 41 -5.58 1.37 19.97
CA GLY A 41 -6.24 0.49 19.02
C GLY A 41 -6.70 1.23 17.75
N TRP A 42 -5.93 2.24 17.33
CA TRP A 42 -6.21 3.04 16.14
C TRP A 42 -5.45 2.51 14.92
N THR A 43 -5.90 2.89 13.74
CA THR A 43 -5.08 2.75 12.53
C THR A 43 -3.90 3.72 12.59
N ILE A 44 -2.82 3.41 11.87
CA ILE A 44 -1.68 4.32 11.80
C ILE A 44 -2.09 5.69 11.24
N ALA A 45 -2.94 5.73 10.21
CA ALA A 45 -3.46 6.96 9.64
C ALA A 45 -4.23 7.82 10.66
N GLN A 46 -5.02 7.21 11.56
CA GLN A 46 -5.68 7.92 12.65
C GLN A 46 -4.68 8.54 13.64
N ALA A 47 -3.62 7.80 13.99
CA ALA A 47 -2.58 8.29 14.89
C ALA A 47 -1.76 9.43 14.25
N GLU A 48 -1.35 9.28 13.00
CA GLU A 48 -0.65 10.34 12.25
C GLU A 48 -1.49 11.61 12.16
N ARG A 49 -2.78 11.47 11.80
CA ARG A 49 -3.70 12.60 11.78
C ARG A 49 -3.73 13.32 13.12
N GLN A 50 -3.81 12.56 14.21
CA GLN A 50 -3.93 13.13 15.55
C GLN A 50 -2.63 13.79 16.03
N VAL A 51 -1.47 13.21 15.73
CA VAL A 51 -0.17 13.66 16.24
C VAL A 51 0.44 14.73 15.34
N LEU A 52 0.35 14.57 14.01
CA LEU A 52 1.05 15.39 13.02
C LEU A 52 0.11 16.31 12.24
N GLY A 53 -1.20 16.05 12.25
CA GLY A 53 -2.18 16.79 11.46
C GLY A 53 -2.25 16.36 9.99
N TYR A 54 -1.40 15.43 9.56
CA TYR A 54 -1.36 14.84 8.21
C TYR A 54 -1.09 13.33 8.27
N THR A 55 -1.33 12.62 7.17
CA THR A 55 -1.04 11.18 7.03
C THR A 55 0.08 10.91 6.03
N ASP A 56 0.69 9.73 6.10
CA ASP A 56 1.67 9.29 5.12
C ASP A 56 1.11 9.28 3.68
N ALA A 57 -0.15 8.88 3.51
CA ALA A 57 -0.82 8.92 2.21
C ALA A 57 -0.87 10.34 1.63
N GLU A 58 -1.22 11.36 2.43
CA GLU A 58 -1.24 12.75 1.98
C GLU A 58 0.16 13.26 1.60
N VAL A 59 1.18 12.92 2.41
CA VAL A 59 2.57 13.26 2.10
C VAL A 59 3.00 12.59 0.79
N GLY A 60 2.69 11.32 0.60
CA GLY A 60 3.01 10.57 -0.61
C GLY A 60 2.33 11.15 -1.85
N GLY A 61 1.05 11.50 -1.76
CA GLY A 61 0.32 12.13 -2.86
C GLY A 61 0.89 13.50 -3.24
N ALA A 62 1.20 14.34 -2.25
CA ALA A 62 1.85 15.63 -2.47
C ALA A 62 3.24 15.48 -3.11
N LEU A 63 4.02 14.47 -2.68
CA LEU A 63 5.32 14.17 -3.26
C LEU A 63 5.21 13.70 -4.71
N ALA A 64 4.25 12.82 -5.02
CA ALA A 64 4.00 12.35 -6.37
C ALA A 64 3.65 13.51 -7.33
N LEU A 65 2.79 14.46 -6.89
CA LEU A 65 2.52 15.68 -7.65
C LEU A 65 3.76 16.54 -7.82
N HIS A 66 4.57 16.71 -6.77
CA HIS A 66 5.81 17.49 -6.83
C HIS A 66 6.83 16.90 -7.82
N TRP A 67 6.89 15.58 -7.94
CA TRP A 67 7.70 14.87 -8.92
C TRP A 67 7.10 14.85 -10.34
N ASN A 68 5.97 15.53 -10.57
CA ASN A 68 5.25 15.61 -11.84
C ASN A 68 4.71 14.26 -12.33
N PHE A 69 4.35 13.33 -11.42
CA PHE A 69 3.58 12.16 -11.81
C PHE A 69 2.16 12.54 -12.25
N PRO A 70 1.51 11.71 -13.09
CA PRO A 70 0.14 11.95 -13.51
C PRO A 70 -0.83 12.08 -12.32
N PRO A 71 -1.86 12.95 -12.41
CA PRO A 71 -2.82 13.17 -11.32
C PRO A 71 -3.46 11.89 -10.79
N ASP A 72 -3.82 10.94 -11.67
CA ASP A 72 -4.43 9.67 -11.28
C ASP A 72 -3.48 8.81 -10.43
N LEU A 73 -2.16 8.86 -10.71
CA LEU A 73 -1.15 8.17 -9.91
C LEU A 73 -1.00 8.84 -8.55
N ALA A 74 -0.91 10.16 -8.52
CA ALA A 74 -0.83 10.89 -7.26
C ALA A 74 -2.09 10.68 -6.40
N ASP A 75 -3.27 10.61 -7.00
CA ASP A 75 -4.53 10.30 -6.31
C ASP A 75 -4.54 8.88 -5.73
N ALA A 76 -4.03 7.90 -6.50
CA ALA A 76 -3.87 6.54 -6.02
C ALA A 76 -2.93 6.44 -4.81
N VAL A 77 -1.83 7.20 -4.81
CA VAL A 77 -0.93 7.32 -3.66
C VAL A 77 -1.62 8.04 -2.50
N ALA A 78 -2.40 9.10 -2.75
CA ALA A 78 -3.06 9.88 -1.69
C ALA A 78 -4.20 9.14 -0.97
N ARG A 79 -4.81 8.14 -1.62
CA ARG A 79 -6.04 7.48 -1.14
C ARG A 79 -5.87 6.01 -0.78
N HIS A 80 -4.67 5.47 -0.86
CA HIS A 80 -4.41 4.02 -0.72
C HIS A 80 -4.91 3.40 0.60
N ASN A 81 -5.12 4.21 1.65
CA ASN A 81 -5.60 3.77 2.97
C ASN A 81 -7.13 3.97 3.20
N LEU A 82 -7.89 4.36 2.17
CA LEU A 82 -9.35 4.53 2.28
C LEU A 82 -10.10 3.22 1.95
N ASP A 83 -11.43 3.23 2.03
CA ASP A 83 -12.29 2.14 1.55
C ASP A 83 -12.48 2.26 0.03
N PRO A 84 -12.11 1.24 -0.78
CA PRO A 84 -12.28 1.30 -2.24
C PRO A 84 -13.74 1.39 -2.67
N ASN A 85 -14.69 0.95 -1.84
CA ASN A 85 -16.13 1.07 -2.13
C ASN A 85 -16.66 2.48 -1.86
N ALA A 86 -15.88 3.34 -1.21
CA ALA A 86 -16.20 4.76 -1.04
C ALA A 86 -15.78 5.62 -2.25
N LEU A 87 -15.06 5.05 -3.23
CA LEU A 87 -14.67 5.77 -4.43
C LEU A 87 -15.80 5.80 -5.47
N PRO A 88 -15.99 6.93 -6.18
CA PRO A 88 -17.01 7.05 -7.23
C PRO A 88 -16.78 6.08 -8.41
N ASP A 89 -15.51 5.83 -8.76
CA ASP A 89 -15.13 4.92 -9.84
C ASP A 89 -14.39 3.69 -9.28
N PRO A 90 -15.03 2.51 -9.27
CA PRO A 90 -14.42 1.27 -8.80
C PRO A 90 -13.33 0.72 -9.74
N ALA A 91 -13.20 1.27 -10.96
CA ALA A 91 -12.17 0.93 -11.93
C ALA A 91 -11.03 1.97 -12.01
N SER A 92 -11.02 2.94 -11.09
CA SER A 92 -9.94 3.92 -10.99
C SER A 92 -8.62 3.28 -10.53
N LEU A 93 -7.50 3.94 -10.86
CA LEU A 93 -6.17 3.53 -10.40
C LEU A 93 -6.08 3.44 -8.87
N ALA A 94 -6.68 4.40 -8.16
CA ALA A 94 -6.79 4.38 -6.71
C ALA A 94 -7.53 3.13 -6.21
N ALA A 95 -8.69 2.81 -6.79
CA ALA A 95 -9.45 1.63 -6.41
C ALA A 95 -8.64 0.34 -6.58
N TYR A 96 -7.86 0.21 -7.66
CA TYR A 96 -6.98 -0.95 -7.88
C TYR A 96 -5.89 -1.06 -6.82
N VAL A 97 -5.19 0.04 -6.51
CA VAL A 97 -4.13 0.05 -5.48
C VAL A 97 -4.71 -0.30 -4.11
N MET A 98 -5.86 0.28 -3.75
CA MET A 98 -6.54 0.02 -2.48
C MET A 98 -6.97 -1.45 -2.36
N ARG A 99 -7.57 -2.03 -3.41
CA ARG A 99 -7.96 -3.45 -3.44
C ARG A 99 -6.73 -4.37 -3.31
N ALA A 100 -5.64 -4.05 -4.01
CA ALA A 100 -4.39 -4.80 -3.91
C ALA A 100 -3.80 -4.74 -2.49
N ARG A 101 -3.83 -3.57 -1.85
CA ARG A 101 -3.40 -3.38 -0.46
C ARG A 101 -4.26 -4.19 0.51
N LEU A 102 -5.58 -4.13 0.39
CA LEU A 102 -6.50 -4.92 1.23
C LEU A 102 -6.25 -6.43 1.07
N PHE A 103 -6.04 -6.90 -0.16
CA PHE A 103 -5.71 -8.30 -0.42
C PHE A 103 -4.38 -8.73 0.23
N ALA A 104 -3.33 -7.91 0.11
CA ALA A 104 -2.05 -8.17 0.76
C ALA A 104 -2.20 -8.25 2.29
N ARG A 105 -2.90 -7.28 2.88
CA ARG A 105 -3.13 -7.21 4.34
C ARG A 105 -3.96 -8.38 4.87
N ALA A 106 -5.01 -8.78 4.15
CA ALA A 106 -5.82 -9.95 4.50
C ALA A 106 -5.05 -11.28 4.34
N SER A 107 -3.98 -11.26 3.54
CA SER A 107 -3.04 -12.38 3.40
C SER A 107 -1.91 -12.36 4.43
N GLY A 108 -1.94 -11.44 5.39
CA GLY A 108 -0.91 -11.28 6.41
C GLY A 108 0.35 -10.52 5.96
N LEU A 109 0.39 -10.03 4.72
CA LEU A 109 1.49 -9.22 4.22
C LEU A 109 1.24 -7.75 4.57
N THR A 110 2.10 -7.20 5.42
CA THR A 110 2.06 -5.81 5.86
C THR A 110 3.44 -5.19 5.78
N ASP A 111 3.52 -3.88 6.01
CA ASP A 111 4.77 -3.11 6.09
C ASP A 111 5.41 -3.14 7.50
N GLY A 112 4.87 -3.95 8.42
CA GLY A 112 5.32 -4.03 9.81
C GLY A 112 4.86 -2.88 10.71
N VAL A 113 4.23 -1.85 10.13
CA VAL A 113 3.60 -0.75 10.86
C VAL A 113 2.10 -1.00 10.96
N GLU A 114 1.49 -1.37 9.84
CA GLU A 114 0.09 -1.74 9.82
C GLU A 114 -0.14 -3.15 10.34
N GLN A 115 -1.27 -3.30 11.05
CA GLN A 115 -1.75 -4.60 11.45
C GLN A 115 -2.38 -5.34 10.25
N PRO A 116 -2.19 -6.67 10.16
CA PRO A 116 -2.91 -7.50 9.21
C PRO A 116 -4.42 -7.26 9.32
N SER A 117 -5.11 -7.33 8.20
CA SER A 117 -6.57 -7.23 8.24
C SER A 117 -7.16 -8.50 8.85
N THR A 118 -8.15 -8.35 9.72
CA THR A 118 -8.98 -9.48 10.18
C THR A 118 -10.07 -9.84 9.16
N ASP A 119 -10.27 -8.99 8.16
CA ASP A 119 -11.27 -9.22 7.12
C ASP A 119 -10.78 -10.30 6.16
N ALA A 120 -11.72 -11.10 5.66
CA ALA A 120 -11.42 -12.07 4.62
C ALA A 120 -10.91 -11.36 3.36
N ALA A 121 -9.89 -11.94 2.72
CA ALA A 121 -9.40 -11.46 1.43
C ALA A 121 -10.57 -11.38 0.44
N ALA A 122 -10.67 -10.26 -0.28
CA ALA A 122 -11.80 -10.01 -1.17
C ALA A 122 -11.99 -11.15 -2.19
N THR A 123 -13.23 -11.60 -2.38
CA THR A 123 -13.56 -12.73 -3.27
C THR A 123 -13.22 -12.45 -4.73
N GLU A 124 -13.09 -11.17 -5.10
CA GLU A 124 -12.67 -10.72 -6.44
C GLU A 124 -11.29 -11.26 -6.86
N TRP A 125 -10.42 -11.63 -5.92
CA TRP A 125 -9.10 -12.22 -6.21
C TRP A 125 -9.20 -13.72 -6.52
N GLY A 126 -10.33 -14.35 -6.20
CA GLY A 126 -10.64 -15.75 -6.49
C GLY A 126 -11.14 -16.00 -7.91
N VAL A 127 -11.43 -14.96 -8.70
CA VAL A 127 -11.97 -15.10 -10.06
C VAL A 127 -10.93 -14.81 -11.17
N PRO A 128 -11.00 -15.48 -12.33
CA PRO A 128 -10.15 -15.14 -13.47
C PRO A 128 -10.41 -13.71 -13.99
N PRO A 129 -9.39 -13.00 -14.54
CA PRO A 129 -8.03 -13.48 -14.80
C PRO A 129 -7.09 -13.44 -13.58
N ILE A 130 -7.43 -12.70 -12.53
CA ILE A 130 -6.56 -12.47 -11.36
C ILE A 130 -6.17 -13.78 -10.69
N SER A 131 -7.14 -14.68 -10.46
CA SER A 131 -6.85 -15.98 -9.83
C SER A 131 -5.91 -16.86 -10.64
N ARG A 132 -5.90 -16.75 -11.98
CA ARG A 132 -4.94 -17.46 -12.84
C ARG A 132 -3.54 -16.89 -12.71
N SER A 133 -3.40 -15.57 -12.75
CA SER A 133 -2.11 -14.90 -12.54
C SER A 133 -1.54 -15.21 -11.15
N LEU A 134 -2.39 -15.20 -10.12
CA LEU A 134 -2.01 -15.53 -8.76
C LEU A 134 -1.60 -17.02 -8.62
N ALA A 135 -2.30 -17.94 -9.27
CA ALA A 135 -1.93 -19.35 -9.28
C ALA A 135 -0.57 -19.60 -9.96
N GLN A 136 -0.29 -18.92 -11.08
CA GLN A 136 1.01 -19.00 -11.76
C GLN A 136 2.17 -18.53 -10.88
N THR A 137 1.88 -17.65 -9.92
CA THR A 137 2.84 -17.17 -8.93
C THR A 137 2.97 -18.06 -7.68
N GLY A 138 2.26 -19.20 -7.59
CA GLY A 138 2.22 -20.02 -6.38
C GLY A 138 1.41 -19.39 -5.24
N GLY A 139 0.44 -18.54 -5.58
CA GLY A 139 -0.32 -17.77 -4.61
C GLY A 139 0.47 -16.62 -4.00
N ILE A 140 -0.11 -16.02 -2.95
CA ILE A 140 0.53 -14.94 -2.19
C ILE A 140 1.79 -15.41 -1.46
N ALA A 141 1.81 -16.67 -1.00
CA ALA A 141 2.97 -17.30 -0.41
C ALA A 141 4.13 -17.39 -1.40
N GLY A 142 3.89 -17.86 -2.63
CA GLY A 142 4.92 -17.91 -3.66
C GLY A 142 5.42 -16.52 -4.08
N ILE A 143 4.58 -15.47 -4.01
CA ILE A 143 5.04 -14.08 -4.19
C ILE A 143 6.00 -13.68 -3.06
N ALA A 144 5.62 -13.94 -1.81
CA ALA A 144 6.46 -13.62 -0.65
C ALA A 144 7.81 -14.36 -0.69
N GLU A 145 7.83 -15.64 -1.05
CA GLU A 145 9.06 -16.42 -1.23
C GLU A 145 9.98 -15.81 -2.29
N ARG A 146 9.43 -15.37 -3.44
CA ARG A 146 10.22 -14.70 -4.48
C ARG A 146 10.77 -13.35 -4.04
N VAL A 147 10.02 -12.59 -3.25
CA VAL A 147 10.51 -11.33 -2.66
C VAL A 147 11.66 -11.60 -1.70
N ALA A 148 11.54 -12.59 -0.82
CA ALA A 148 12.61 -12.98 0.10
C ALA A 148 13.88 -13.40 -0.65
N ALA A 149 13.75 -14.29 -1.63
CA ALA A 149 14.87 -14.72 -2.47
C ALA A 149 15.51 -13.56 -3.25
N PHE A 150 14.71 -12.60 -3.73
CA PHE A 150 15.21 -11.41 -4.37
C PHE A 150 16.07 -10.58 -3.42
N VAL A 151 15.57 -10.28 -2.21
CA VAL A 151 16.30 -9.51 -1.19
C VAL A 151 17.63 -10.18 -0.84
N GLU A 152 17.62 -11.48 -0.55
CA GLU A 152 18.84 -12.26 -0.26
C GLU A 152 19.86 -12.15 -1.41
N SER A 153 19.40 -12.32 -2.65
CA SER A 153 20.26 -12.26 -3.83
C SER A 153 20.78 -10.85 -4.14
N ALA A 154 20.03 -9.81 -3.80
CA ALA A 154 20.43 -8.42 -4.00
C ALA A 154 21.52 -8.03 -3.00
N VAL A 155 21.39 -8.47 -1.74
CA VAL A 155 22.37 -8.22 -0.68
C VAL A 155 23.65 -9.04 -0.90
N ALA A 156 23.57 -10.28 -1.38
CA ALA A 156 24.74 -11.11 -1.66
C ALA A 156 25.63 -10.59 -2.81
N ARG A 157 25.13 -9.62 -3.60
CA ARG A 157 25.84 -8.99 -4.73
C ARG A 157 26.36 -7.58 -4.41
N ALA A 158 26.09 -7.05 -3.22
CA ALA A 158 26.58 -5.76 -2.72
C ALA A 158 27.82 -5.96 -1.84
#